data_AF-A0A101CA18-F1
#
_entry.id   AF-A0A101CA18-F1
#
_cell.length_a   1.000
_cell.length_b   1.000
_cell.length_c   1.000
_cell.angle_alpha   90.00
_cell.angle_beta   90.00
_cell.angle_gamma   90.00
#
_symmetry.space_group_name_H-M   'P 1'
#
loop_
_entity.id
_entity.type
_entity.pdbx_description
1 polymer ?
#
loop_
_entity_poly.entity_id
_entity_poly.type
_entity_poly.pdbx_seq_one_letter_code
_entity_poly.pdbx_strand_id
1 'polypeptide(L)'
;MSDKNNISKKKTDNDNNVLSLESSPFILANTQHVNFDHLDNDCIIPVFSKDNEKTIAHQEFIEAVISAISIAFPHQNMSNPEIRVSHQIKGRIPSAIHKTVKELEDHEKTIYYERMAFIIRIPSIKDVINGNEVSLTIGGVRSYNQENLYSKKTLEKFKFFIGFQNKVCCNLCVSTDGFLDNLRVSSPQELQSKILDTVHRYDAELHLMEMKELTKDYLSEHQFAQLIGKSRLYQYLPKQEKQNIPFLNFNDNHISTMVKDYYEDQNFCRMEDGKINLWDVYNLFTQANKSSYIDTFLNRNLNAFEFSKGLQKTLNGKENYHWFLS
;
A
#
# COMPACT_ATOMS: atom_id res chain seq x y z
N MET A 1 43.93 48.07 17.38
CA MET A 1 45.29 47.58 17.07
C MET A 1 45.45 46.23 17.75
N SER A 2 45.94 45.15 17.15
CA SER A 2 46.08 44.71 15.75
C SER A 2 46.30 43.18 15.88
N ASP A 3 45.41 42.30 15.42
CA ASP A 3 45.32 41.76 14.05
C ASP A 3 46.45 40.75 13.68
N LYS A 4 46.07 39.57 13.13
CA LYS A 4 46.91 38.50 12.46
C LYS A 4 47.70 37.53 13.37
N ASN A 5 47.87 36.22 13.11
CA ASN A 5 47.37 35.20 12.15
C ASN A 5 47.22 33.84 12.90
N ASN A 6 46.50 32.78 12.51
CA ASN A 6 45.82 32.31 11.28
C ASN A 6 46.66 31.51 10.22
N ILE A 7 46.86 30.20 10.46
CA ILE A 7 47.21 29.13 9.48
C ILE A 7 46.50 27.83 9.96
N SER A 8 45.29 27.50 9.51
CA SER A 8 44.92 26.84 8.24
C SER A 8 45.48 25.41 8.02
N LYS A 9 44.62 24.40 8.17
CA LYS A 9 44.62 23.21 7.30
C LYS A 9 43.20 23.00 6.77
N LYS A 10 43.01 23.34 5.49
CA LYS A 10 41.79 23.01 4.75
C LYS A 10 41.71 21.50 4.56
N LYS A 11 40.54 20.92 4.81
CA LYS A 11 39.99 19.88 3.93
C LYS A 11 38.66 20.40 3.40
N THR A 12 38.71 20.84 2.15
CA THR A 12 37.53 21.08 1.32
C THR A 12 37.20 19.77 0.65
N ASP A 13 36.14 19.11 1.10
CA ASP A 13 35.41 18.14 0.28
C ASP A 13 34.00 18.72 0.13
N ASN A 14 33.74 19.23 -1.07
CA ASN A 14 32.55 20.00 -1.42
C ASN A 14 31.66 19.14 -2.31
N ASP A 15 31.24 18.00 -1.76
CA ASP A 15 30.38 17.05 -2.46
C ASP A 15 28.91 17.42 -2.28
N ASN A 16 28.22 17.50 -3.41
CA ASN A 16 26.80 17.84 -3.50
C ASN A 16 25.94 16.70 -2.93
N ASN A 17 25.83 16.65 -1.62
CA ASN A 17 24.83 15.84 -0.95
C ASN A 17 23.45 16.51 -1.13
N VAL A 18 22.91 16.41 -2.36
CA VAL A 18 21.47 16.49 -2.58
C VAL A 18 20.90 15.31 -1.81
N LEU A 19 20.52 15.56 -0.56
CA LEU A 19 19.80 14.63 0.28
C LEU A 19 18.53 14.23 -0.48
N SER A 20 18.57 13.07 -1.13
CA SER A 20 17.38 12.38 -1.54
C SER A 20 16.58 12.15 -0.26
N LEU A 21 15.49 12.88 -0.08
CA LEU A 21 14.48 12.59 0.92
C LEU A 21 14.14 11.11 0.78
N GLU A 22 14.61 10.28 1.71
CA GLU A 22 14.36 8.84 1.70
C GLU A 22 12.85 8.64 1.80
N SER A 23 12.22 8.30 0.66
CA SER A 23 10.77 8.24 0.59
C SER A 23 10.26 7.15 1.52
N SER A 24 9.44 7.54 2.50
CA SER A 24 8.84 6.60 3.46
C SER A 24 8.19 5.43 2.71
N PRO A 25 8.54 4.15 2.99
CA PRO A 25 7.98 3.01 2.28
C PRO A 25 6.45 3.03 2.23
N PHE A 26 5.86 2.47 1.16
CA PHE A 26 4.40 2.46 1.02
C PHE A 26 3.69 1.65 2.10
N ILE A 27 4.37 0.65 2.68
CA ILE A 27 3.93 -0.15 3.84
C ILE A 27 5.10 -0.38 4.79
N LEU A 28 4.84 -0.25 6.10
CA LEU A 28 5.87 -0.29 7.14
C LEU A 28 5.78 -1.56 7.99
N ALA A 29 4.62 -1.85 8.56
CA ALA A 29 4.51 -2.86 9.63
C ALA A 29 4.93 -4.27 9.19
N ASN A 30 5.86 -4.86 9.94
CA ASN A 30 6.32 -6.24 9.80
C ASN A 30 6.77 -6.63 8.37
N THR A 31 7.27 -5.66 7.61
CA THR A 31 7.81 -5.88 6.26
C THR A 31 9.28 -5.50 6.17
N GLN A 32 10.00 -6.18 5.27
CA GLN A 32 11.37 -5.84 4.87
C GLN A 32 11.43 -5.53 3.37
N HIS A 33 12.37 -4.68 2.96
CA HIS A 33 12.64 -4.41 1.56
C HIS A 33 13.48 -5.55 0.96
N VAL A 34 13.19 -5.93 -0.28
CA VAL A 34 14.02 -6.82 -1.11
C VAL A 34 14.07 -6.25 -2.53
N ASN A 35 15.13 -6.54 -3.30
CA ASN A 35 15.16 -6.25 -4.73
C ASN A 35 14.51 -7.40 -5.53
N PHE A 36 14.32 -7.16 -6.83
CA PHE A 36 13.80 -8.18 -7.74
C PHE A 36 14.75 -9.38 -7.86
N ASP A 37 16.06 -9.13 -7.97
CA ASP A 37 17.08 -10.17 -8.14
C ASP A 37 17.08 -11.21 -7.01
N HIS A 38 16.80 -10.80 -5.77
CA HIS A 38 16.67 -11.70 -4.61
C HIS A 38 15.46 -12.64 -4.71
N LEU A 39 14.35 -12.17 -5.27
CA LEU A 39 13.18 -13.04 -5.51
C LEU A 39 13.44 -14.05 -6.62
N ASP A 40 14.27 -13.69 -7.60
CA ASP A 40 14.54 -14.53 -8.76
C ASP A 40 15.67 -15.54 -8.55
N ASN A 41 16.76 -15.14 -7.90
CA ASN A 41 17.97 -15.93 -7.76
C ASN A 41 18.11 -16.64 -6.40
N ASP A 42 17.63 -16.03 -5.31
CA ASP A 42 17.85 -16.54 -3.95
C ASP A 42 16.62 -17.28 -3.36
N CYS A 43 15.42 -17.00 -3.89
CA CYS A 43 14.17 -17.55 -3.35
C CYS A 43 13.72 -18.82 -4.08
N ILE A 44 13.30 -19.84 -3.32
CA ILE A 44 12.63 -21.02 -3.88
C ILE A 44 11.14 -20.75 -4.15
N ILE A 45 10.58 -21.43 -5.15
CA ILE A 45 9.16 -21.35 -5.50
C ILE A 45 8.39 -22.48 -4.77
N PRO A 46 7.37 -22.18 -3.95
CA PRO A 46 6.53 -23.20 -3.33
C PRO A 46 5.76 -24.04 -4.36
N VAL A 47 5.46 -25.29 -4.01
CA VAL A 47 4.70 -26.25 -4.86
C VAL A 47 3.45 -26.76 -4.14
N PHE A 48 2.46 -27.21 -4.90
CA PHE A 48 1.30 -27.94 -4.39
C PHE A 48 1.67 -29.40 -4.10
N SER A 49 1.49 -29.87 -2.87
CA SER A 49 2.13 -31.11 -2.40
C SER A 49 1.51 -32.40 -2.95
N LYS A 50 0.32 -32.35 -3.57
CA LYS A 50 -0.37 -33.57 -4.08
C LYS A 50 -0.10 -33.90 -5.54
N ASP A 51 0.35 -32.94 -6.33
CA ASP A 51 0.68 -33.06 -7.75
C ASP A 51 2.07 -32.50 -8.09
N ASN A 52 2.74 -31.86 -7.12
CA ASN A 52 4.06 -31.25 -7.24
C ASN A 52 4.13 -30.14 -8.30
N GLU A 53 2.99 -29.52 -8.63
CA GLU A 53 2.95 -28.38 -9.53
C GLU A 53 3.43 -27.11 -8.82
N LYS A 54 4.24 -26.30 -9.51
CA LYS A 54 4.70 -25.02 -8.96
C LYS A 54 3.54 -24.03 -8.81
N THR A 55 3.62 -23.22 -7.76
CA THR A 55 2.86 -21.97 -7.68
C THR A 55 3.35 -20.98 -8.75
N ILE A 56 2.52 -19.98 -9.06
CA ILE A 56 2.98 -18.77 -9.74
C ILE A 56 3.83 -17.98 -8.75
N ALA A 57 5.07 -17.70 -9.13
CA ALA A 57 6.07 -17.09 -8.27
C ALA A 57 5.83 -15.58 -8.03
N HIS A 58 6.53 -15.01 -7.05
CA HIS A 58 6.47 -13.58 -6.76
C HIS A 58 6.99 -12.74 -7.94
N GLN A 59 8.10 -13.14 -8.54
CA GLN A 59 8.66 -12.49 -9.74
C GLN A 59 7.73 -12.62 -10.94
N GLU A 60 7.14 -13.81 -11.19
CA GLU A 60 6.20 -14.03 -12.30
C GLU A 60 4.97 -13.10 -12.22
N PHE A 61 4.52 -12.74 -11.01
CA PHE A 61 3.46 -11.73 -10.83
C PHE A 61 3.94 -10.31 -11.12
N ILE A 62 5.14 -9.93 -10.65
CA ILE A 62 5.74 -8.63 -10.93
C ILE A 62 5.95 -8.45 -12.45
N GLU A 63 6.48 -9.47 -13.12
CA GLU A 63 6.68 -9.52 -14.57
C GLU A 63 5.35 -9.43 -15.34
N ALA A 64 4.31 -10.15 -14.91
CA ALA A 64 2.97 -10.06 -15.51
C ALA A 64 2.41 -8.62 -15.42
N VAL A 65 2.65 -7.92 -14.30
CA VAL A 65 2.29 -6.51 -14.15
C VAL A 65 3.16 -5.61 -15.03
N ILE A 66 4.50 -5.75 -15.03
CA ILE A 66 5.41 -4.97 -15.90
C ILE A 66 5.02 -5.11 -17.38
N SER A 67 4.70 -6.33 -17.81
CA SER A 67 4.32 -6.62 -19.18
C SER A 67 2.97 -5.99 -19.55
N ALA A 68 1.98 -6.06 -18.66
CA ALA A 68 0.70 -5.37 -18.85
C ALA A 68 0.86 -3.83 -18.86
N ILE A 69 1.71 -3.27 -18.00
CA ILE A 69 2.04 -1.83 -17.99
C ILE A 69 2.71 -1.44 -19.33
N SER A 70 3.66 -2.24 -19.82
CA SER A 70 4.37 -1.96 -21.06
C SER A 70 3.45 -1.96 -22.29
N ILE A 71 2.39 -2.76 -22.27
CA ILE A 71 1.36 -2.78 -23.33
C ILE A 71 0.41 -1.58 -23.20
N ALA A 72 -0.05 -1.26 -21.98
CA ALA A 72 -1.00 -0.17 -21.75
C ALA A 72 -0.38 1.23 -21.88
N PHE A 73 0.91 1.37 -21.54
CA PHE A 73 1.62 2.64 -21.46
C PHE A 73 2.97 2.62 -22.23
N PRO A 74 2.99 2.29 -23.54
CA PRO A 74 4.20 1.95 -24.30
C PRO A 74 5.20 3.11 -24.50
N HIS A 75 4.85 4.33 -24.09
CA HIS A 75 5.68 5.53 -24.19
C HIS A 75 5.97 6.18 -22.83
N GLN A 76 5.62 5.51 -21.73
CA GLN A 76 5.82 6.02 -20.38
C GLN A 76 6.98 5.30 -19.70
N ASN A 77 7.78 6.06 -18.94
CA ASN A 77 8.82 5.48 -18.09
C ASN A 77 8.18 5.00 -16.77
N MET A 78 8.44 3.75 -16.40
CA MET A 78 8.07 3.19 -15.10
C MET A 78 9.29 3.13 -14.16
N SER A 79 9.05 3.18 -12.85
CA SER A 79 10.11 2.93 -11.86
C SER A 79 10.45 1.44 -11.80
N ASN A 80 11.62 1.11 -11.25
CA ASN A 80 11.85 -0.24 -10.73
C ASN A 80 10.77 -0.58 -9.67
N PRO A 81 10.38 -1.86 -9.51
CA PRO A 81 9.46 -2.26 -8.46
C PRO A 81 10.03 -1.99 -7.05
N GLU A 82 9.26 -1.31 -6.21
CA GLU A 82 9.52 -1.28 -4.76
C GLU A 82 8.82 -2.49 -4.13
N ILE A 83 9.58 -3.41 -3.54
CA ILE A 83 9.08 -4.70 -3.07
C ILE A 83 9.22 -4.79 -1.55
N ARG A 84 8.14 -5.22 -0.90
CA ARG A 84 8.02 -5.37 0.56
C ARG A 84 7.51 -6.78 0.87
N VAL A 85 8.32 -7.57 1.58
CA VAL A 85 7.99 -8.96 1.94
C VAL A 85 7.84 -9.13 3.44
N SER A 86 7.09 -10.14 3.87
CA SER A 86 6.97 -10.55 5.28
C SER A 86 6.89 -12.06 5.41
N HIS A 87 7.04 -12.57 6.65
CA HIS A 87 6.95 -14.00 6.97
C HIS A 87 7.94 -14.84 6.15
N GLN A 88 9.23 -14.65 6.43
CA GLN A 88 10.30 -15.44 5.82
C GLN A 88 10.21 -16.90 6.28
N ILE A 89 10.07 -17.81 5.34
CA ILE A 89 10.11 -19.26 5.57
C ILE A 89 11.50 -19.74 5.20
N LYS A 90 12.15 -20.44 6.15
CA LYS A 90 13.48 -21.04 5.97
C LYS A 90 13.36 -22.55 5.89
N GLY A 91 13.67 -23.09 4.72
CA GLY A 91 13.82 -24.52 4.47
C GLY A 91 15.29 -24.94 4.46
N ARG A 92 15.55 -26.14 3.95
CA ARG A 92 16.89 -26.67 3.72
C ARG A 92 16.91 -27.57 2.48
N ILE A 93 18.05 -27.67 1.81
CA ILE A 93 18.23 -28.56 0.65
C ILE A 93 18.13 -30.05 1.05
N PRO A 94 17.79 -30.98 0.14
CA PRO A 94 17.56 -32.38 0.48
C PRO A 94 18.74 -33.08 1.16
N SER A 95 19.98 -32.81 0.74
CA SER A 95 21.21 -33.37 1.32
C SER A 95 21.45 -32.92 2.77
N ALA A 96 20.87 -31.79 3.18
CA ALA A 96 21.03 -31.21 4.50
C ALA A 96 19.84 -31.49 5.44
N ILE A 97 18.91 -32.38 5.06
CA ILE A 97 17.65 -32.58 5.80
C ILE A 97 17.84 -32.97 7.27
N HIS A 98 18.90 -33.73 7.57
CA HIS A 98 19.25 -34.21 8.91
C HIS A 98 20.03 -33.19 9.76
N LYS A 99 20.58 -32.13 9.16
CA LYS A 99 21.30 -31.08 9.91
C LYS A 99 20.35 -30.25 10.76
N THR A 100 20.77 -29.90 11.97
CA THR A 100 20.06 -28.92 12.80
C THR A 100 20.27 -27.50 12.27
N VAL A 101 19.43 -26.55 12.71
CA VAL A 101 19.50 -25.15 12.24
C VAL A 101 20.86 -24.49 12.50
N LYS A 102 21.62 -24.95 13.50
CA LYS A 102 22.98 -24.45 13.82
C LYS A 102 24.08 -25.04 12.93
N GLU A 103 23.82 -26.16 12.27
CA GLU A 103 24.78 -26.91 11.44
C GLU A 103 24.57 -26.66 9.94
N LEU A 104 23.48 -25.98 9.57
CA LEU A 104 23.19 -25.58 8.19
C LEU A 104 24.14 -24.46 7.76
N GLU A 105 24.91 -24.73 6.71
CA GLU A 105 25.65 -23.70 5.97
C GLU A 105 24.67 -22.83 5.15
N ASP A 106 25.10 -21.64 4.73
CA ASP A 106 24.19 -20.71 4.05
C ASP A 106 23.71 -21.23 2.69
N HIS A 107 24.57 -21.95 1.96
CA HIS A 107 24.21 -22.61 0.71
C HIS A 107 23.22 -23.78 0.88
N GLU A 108 23.02 -24.27 2.11
CA GLU A 108 22.09 -25.35 2.42
C GLU A 108 20.70 -24.84 2.83
N LYS A 109 20.58 -23.54 3.11
CA LYS A 109 19.32 -22.91 3.53
C LYS A 109 18.56 -22.49 2.28
N THR A 110 17.29 -22.88 2.21
CA THR A 110 16.37 -22.36 1.18
C THR A 110 15.46 -21.32 1.82
N ILE A 111 15.08 -20.28 1.07
CA ILE A 111 14.20 -19.23 1.57
C ILE A 111 13.06 -18.94 0.62
N TYR A 112 11.92 -18.57 1.17
CA TYR A 112 10.89 -17.81 0.46
C TYR A 112 10.14 -16.94 1.47
N TYR A 113 9.21 -16.12 0.99
CA TYR A 113 8.36 -15.29 1.84
C TYR A 113 6.91 -15.71 1.65
N GLU A 114 6.12 -15.88 2.72
CA GLU A 114 4.70 -16.20 2.54
C GLU A 114 3.95 -15.05 1.83
N ARG A 115 4.40 -13.81 2.00
CA ARG A 115 3.66 -12.62 1.56
C ARG A 115 4.59 -11.58 0.97
N MET A 116 4.25 -11.14 -0.24
CA MET A 116 4.92 -10.09 -0.97
C MET A 116 3.88 -9.05 -1.40
N ALA A 117 4.21 -7.78 -1.17
CA ALA A 117 3.53 -6.64 -1.75
C ALA A 117 4.54 -5.85 -2.59
N PHE A 118 4.11 -5.28 -3.71
CA PHE A 118 4.97 -4.41 -4.52
C PHE A 118 4.19 -3.28 -5.16
N ILE A 119 4.91 -2.21 -5.52
CA ILE A 119 4.40 -1.12 -6.34
C ILE A 119 5.41 -0.73 -7.44
N ILE A 120 4.87 -0.28 -8.57
CA ILE A 120 5.56 0.28 -9.73
C ILE A 120 4.91 1.64 -9.99
N ARG A 121 5.71 2.69 -10.06
CA ARG A 121 5.26 4.06 -10.29
C ARG A 121 5.40 4.39 -11.77
N ILE A 122 4.50 5.22 -12.31
CA ILE A 122 4.60 5.82 -13.64
C ILE A 122 4.70 7.34 -13.44
N PRO A 123 5.91 7.89 -13.15
CA PRO A 123 6.04 9.25 -12.61
C PRO A 123 5.64 10.38 -13.57
N SER A 124 5.50 10.07 -14.85
CA SER A 124 5.03 10.97 -15.91
C SER A 124 3.51 11.17 -15.91
N ILE A 125 2.74 10.19 -15.42
CA ILE A 125 1.28 10.33 -15.24
C ILE A 125 1.07 10.80 -13.80
N LYS A 126 0.92 12.11 -13.63
CA LYS A 126 0.84 12.77 -12.33
C LYS A 126 -0.04 14.01 -12.34
N ASP A 127 -0.50 14.40 -11.16
CA ASP A 127 -1.34 15.56 -10.91
C ASP A 127 -1.00 16.17 -9.54
N VAL A 128 -1.61 17.30 -9.18
CA VAL A 128 -1.44 17.95 -7.87
C VAL A 128 -2.80 18.14 -7.20
N ILE A 129 -2.92 17.67 -5.95
CA ILE A 129 -4.14 17.73 -5.14
C ILE A 129 -3.82 18.38 -3.79
N ASN A 130 -4.42 19.54 -3.50
CA ASN A 130 -4.12 20.35 -2.31
C ASN A 130 -2.60 20.59 -2.10
N GLY A 131 -1.87 20.89 -3.18
CA GLY A 131 -0.40 21.04 -3.17
C GLY A 131 0.42 19.73 -3.16
N ASN A 132 -0.22 18.57 -2.95
CA ASN A 132 0.44 17.27 -2.94
C ASN A 132 0.58 16.71 -4.36
N GLU A 133 1.80 16.39 -4.81
CA GLU A 133 2.00 15.66 -6.08
C GLU A 133 1.56 14.20 -5.91
N VAL A 134 0.62 13.76 -6.75
CA VAL A 134 0.16 12.36 -6.85
C VAL A 134 0.63 11.77 -8.18
N SER A 135 1.14 10.54 -8.19
CA SER A 135 1.55 9.85 -9.44
C SER A 135 0.93 8.48 -9.58
N LEU A 136 0.55 8.11 -10.81
CA LEU A 136 -0.06 6.82 -11.13
C LEU A 136 0.86 5.69 -10.65
N THR A 137 0.29 4.76 -9.90
CA THR A 137 0.99 3.69 -9.21
C THR A 137 0.17 2.40 -9.32
N ILE A 138 0.86 1.34 -9.71
CA ILE A 138 0.29 0.03 -10.02
C ILE A 138 1.01 -1.01 -9.17
N GLY A 139 0.33 -2.03 -8.70
CA GLY A 139 0.98 -3.05 -7.88
C GLY A 139 0.06 -4.16 -7.45
N GLY A 140 0.50 -4.92 -6.45
CA GLY A 140 -0.26 -6.07 -6.00
C GLY A 140 0.28 -6.73 -4.75
N VAL A 141 -0.47 -7.73 -4.30
CA VAL A 141 -0.15 -8.62 -3.18
C VAL A 141 -0.26 -10.07 -3.63
N ARG A 142 0.79 -10.86 -3.36
CA ARG A 142 0.78 -12.31 -3.42
C ARG A 142 1.00 -12.86 -2.00
N SER A 143 0.09 -13.72 -1.56
CA SER A 143 0.07 -14.31 -0.21
C SER A 143 -0.12 -15.82 -0.31
N TYR A 144 0.96 -16.60 -0.23
CA TYR A 144 0.92 -18.07 -0.29
C TYR A 144 0.12 -18.72 0.84
N ASN A 145 0.03 -18.06 2.00
CA ASN A 145 -0.82 -18.49 3.12
C ASN A 145 -2.34 -18.39 2.81
N GLN A 146 -2.73 -17.80 1.68
CA GLN A 146 -4.11 -17.82 1.19
C GLN A 146 -4.38 -19.02 0.26
N GLU A 147 -3.35 -19.80 -0.09
CA GLU A 147 -3.46 -21.07 -0.80
C GLU A 147 -3.47 -22.27 0.15
N ASN A 148 -4.00 -23.39 -0.33
CA ASN A 148 -3.79 -24.68 0.31
C ASN A 148 -2.64 -25.41 -0.38
N LEU A 149 -1.39 -25.10 -0.02
CA LEU A 149 -0.22 -25.79 -0.60
C LEU A 149 -0.19 -27.30 -0.30
N TYR A 150 -1.05 -27.80 0.61
CA TYR A 150 -1.24 -29.23 0.88
C TYR A 150 -2.32 -29.89 0.00
N SER A 151 -2.90 -29.17 -0.98
CA SER A 151 -3.83 -29.72 -1.96
C SER A 151 -3.16 -30.02 -3.31
N LYS A 152 -3.99 -30.37 -4.29
CA LYS A 152 -3.63 -30.24 -5.72
C LYS A 152 -3.64 -28.77 -6.11
N LYS A 153 -3.03 -28.41 -7.24
CA LYS A 153 -3.12 -27.07 -7.81
C LYS A 153 -4.57 -26.68 -8.07
N THR A 154 -4.90 -25.45 -7.69
CA THR A 154 -6.18 -24.78 -7.99
C THR A 154 -5.90 -23.41 -8.59
N LEU A 155 -6.95 -22.65 -8.92
CA LEU A 155 -6.79 -21.23 -9.23
C LEU A 155 -6.14 -20.51 -8.03
N GLU A 156 -4.99 -19.89 -8.28
CA GLU A 156 -4.20 -19.14 -7.30
C GLU A 156 -4.76 -17.71 -7.17
N LYS A 157 -4.65 -17.14 -5.97
CA LYS A 157 -5.20 -15.83 -5.58
C LYS A 157 -4.13 -14.74 -5.55
N PHE A 158 -4.49 -13.61 -6.12
CA PHE A 158 -3.72 -12.38 -6.15
C PHE A 158 -4.61 -11.22 -5.73
N LYS A 159 -4.01 -10.17 -5.19
CA LYS A 159 -4.63 -8.84 -5.18
C LYS A 159 -3.87 -7.96 -6.15
N PHE A 160 -4.59 -7.24 -7.00
CA PHE A 160 -4.02 -6.29 -7.94
C PHE A 160 -4.65 -4.91 -7.71
N PHE A 161 -3.88 -3.84 -7.84
CA PHE A 161 -4.43 -2.49 -7.88
C PHE A 161 -3.72 -1.60 -8.91
N ILE A 162 -4.49 -0.64 -9.42
CA ILE A 162 -4.05 0.57 -10.10
C ILE A 162 -4.71 1.77 -9.42
N GLY A 163 -3.96 2.85 -9.26
CA GLY A 163 -4.43 4.06 -8.58
C GLY A 163 -3.31 5.09 -8.53
N PHE A 164 -3.29 5.91 -7.49
CA PHE A 164 -2.26 6.95 -7.32
C PHE A 164 -1.48 6.74 -6.03
N GLN A 165 -0.24 7.25 -5.97
CA GLN A 165 0.48 7.42 -4.71
C GLN A 165 0.65 8.92 -4.46
N ASN A 166 0.25 9.39 -3.27
CA ASN A 166 0.60 10.72 -2.80
C ASN A 166 2.08 10.72 -2.40
N LYS A 167 2.91 11.55 -3.03
CA LYS A 167 4.37 11.53 -2.80
C LYS A 167 4.80 12.08 -1.45
N VAL A 168 3.97 12.90 -0.80
CA VAL A 168 4.30 13.52 0.50
C VAL A 168 4.42 12.45 1.59
N CYS A 169 3.39 11.61 1.74
CA CYS A 169 3.40 10.52 2.72
C CYS A 169 3.48 9.12 2.10
N CYS A 170 3.67 8.99 0.79
CA CYS A 170 3.85 7.72 0.05
C CYS A 170 2.72 6.67 0.26
N ASN A 171 1.57 7.11 0.74
CA ASN A 171 0.34 6.34 0.89
C ASN A 171 -0.34 6.10 -0.47
N LEU A 172 -1.04 4.97 -0.59
CA LEU A 172 -1.68 4.54 -1.84
C LEU A 172 -3.16 4.94 -1.86
N CYS A 173 -3.54 5.66 -2.89
CA CYS A 173 -4.91 6.03 -3.20
C CYS A 173 -5.50 5.00 -4.18
N VAL A 174 -6.53 4.27 -3.75
CA VAL A 174 -7.09 3.11 -4.46
C VAL A 174 -8.59 3.26 -4.62
N SER A 175 -9.09 3.15 -5.85
CA SER A 175 -10.51 3.22 -6.19
C SER A 175 -11.11 1.82 -6.45
N THR A 176 -12.44 1.75 -6.49
CA THR A 176 -13.19 0.47 -6.62
C THR A 176 -12.99 -0.18 -7.99
N ASP A 177 -12.90 0.60 -9.06
CA ASP A 177 -12.63 0.15 -10.43
C ASP A 177 -11.15 -0.22 -10.66
N GLY A 178 -10.25 0.41 -9.89
CA GLY A 178 -8.82 0.14 -9.90
C GLY A 178 -8.38 -1.05 -9.04
N PHE A 179 -9.26 -1.72 -8.28
CA PHE A 179 -8.87 -2.78 -7.33
C PHE A 179 -9.50 -4.16 -7.61
N LEU A 180 -8.68 -5.20 -7.58
CA LEU A 180 -9.11 -6.60 -7.59
C LEU A 180 -8.64 -7.30 -6.30
N ASP A 181 -9.57 -7.54 -5.37
CA ASP A 181 -9.27 -8.19 -4.07
C ASP A 181 -9.01 -9.70 -4.16
N ASN A 182 -9.59 -10.36 -5.15
CA ASN A 182 -9.59 -11.81 -5.30
C ASN A 182 -9.45 -12.17 -6.80
N LEU A 183 -8.35 -11.72 -7.39
CA LEU A 183 -7.96 -12.09 -8.75
C LEU A 183 -7.52 -13.56 -8.74
N ARG A 184 -8.33 -14.43 -9.36
CA ARG A 184 -8.08 -15.87 -9.45
C ARG A 184 -7.63 -16.26 -10.85
N VAL A 185 -6.52 -17.01 -10.93
CA VAL A 185 -5.87 -17.38 -12.19
C VAL A 185 -5.19 -18.75 -12.11
N SER A 186 -5.01 -19.39 -13.26
CA SER A 186 -4.32 -20.67 -13.44
C SER A 186 -2.88 -20.50 -13.93
N SER A 187 -2.56 -19.40 -14.62
CA SER A 187 -1.26 -19.16 -15.25
C SER A 187 -0.82 -17.68 -15.21
N PRO A 188 0.48 -17.38 -15.37
CA PRO A 188 0.98 -16.00 -15.50
C PRO A 188 0.40 -15.25 -16.72
N GLN A 189 0.04 -15.96 -17.79
CA GLN A 189 -0.57 -15.35 -18.98
C GLN A 189 -2.02 -14.92 -18.71
N GLU A 190 -2.79 -15.73 -17.98
CA GLU A 190 -4.14 -15.35 -17.53
C GLU A 190 -4.09 -14.17 -16.54
N LEU A 191 -3.05 -14.14 -15.69
CA LEU A 191 -2.75 -13.04 -14.78
C LEU A 191 -2.49 -11.74 -15.54
N GLN A 192 -1.55 -11.75 -16.49
CA GLN A 192 -1.25 -10.61 -17.36
C GLN A 192 -2.50 -10.09 -18.08
N SER A 193 -3.31 -10.97 -18.68
CA SER A 193 -4.53 -10.57 -19.40
C SER A 193 -5.52 -9.85 -18.49
N LYS A 194 -5.85 -10.43 -17.31
CA LYS A 194 -6.80 -9.82 -16.37
C LYS A 194 -6.29 -8.52 -15.74
N ILE A 195 -4.98 -8.39 -15.58
CA ILE A 195 -4.33 -7.13 -15.19
C ILE A 195 -4.54 -6.09 -16.29
N LEU A 196 -4.21 -6.41 -17.54
CA LEU A 196 -4.35 -5.52 -18.69
C LEU A 196 -5.81 -5.06 -18.88
N ASP A 197 -6.76 -5.99 -18.80
CA ASP A 197 -8.20 -5.72 -18.84
C ASP A 197 -8.66 -4.78 -17.72
N THR A 198 -7.96 -4.74 -16.59
CA THR A 198 -8.27 -3.85 -15.47
C THR A 198 -7.63 -2.48 -15.65
N VAL A 199 -6.38 -2.43 -16.11
CA VAL A 199 -5.69 -1.19 -16.47
C VAL A 199 -6.45 -0.43 -17.57
N HIS A 200 -7.02 -1.13 -18.56
CA HIS A 200 -7.83 -0.50 -19.62
C HIS A 200 -9.23 -0.04 -19.19
N ARG A 201 -9.78 -0.57 -18.09
CA ARG A 201 -11.11 -0.18 -17.56
C ARG A 201 -11.04 0.86 -16.45
N TYR A 202 -9.85 1.11 -15.91
CA TYR A 202 -9.64 2.04 -14.81
C TYR A 202 -9.76 3.50 -15.27
N ASP A 203 -10.67 4.25 -14.65
CA ASP A 203 -10.89 5.67 -14.96
C ASP A 203 -10.00 6.57 -14.08
N ALA A 204 -8.78 6.80 -14.58
CA ALA A 204 -7.79 7.63 -13.90
C ALA A 204 -8.24 9.10 -13.76
N GLU A 205 -8.99 9.64 -14.73
CA GLU A 205 -9.46 11.03 -14.71
C GLU A 205 -10.58 11.21 -13.68
N LEU A 206 -11.55 10.28 -13.64
CA LEU A 206 -12.59 10.27 -12.62
C LEU A 206 -11.99 10.10 -11.22
N HIS A 207 -11.05 9.17 -11.01
CA HIS A 207 -10.42 9.01 -9.69
C HIS A 207 -9.67 10.28 -9.25
N LEU A 208 -8.94 10.95 -10.16
CA LEU A 208 -8.31 12.25 -9.89
C LEU A 208 -9.32 13.34 -9.55
N MET A 209 -10.41 13.46 -10.32
CA MET A 209 -11.50 14.39 -10.04
C MET A 209 -12.10 14.11 -8.65
N GLU A 210 -12.44 12.86 -8.35
CA GLU A 210 -13.07 12.50 -7.09
C GLU A 210 -12.18 12.77 -5.87
N MET A 211 -10.87 12.59 -5.99
CA MET A 211 -9.90 12.99 -4.97
C MET A 211 -9.78 14.52 -4.84
N LYS A 212 -9.81 15.26 -5.95
CA LYS A 212 -9.82 16.73 -5.95
C LYS A 212 -11.07 17.31 -5.29
N GLU A 213 -12.24 16.71 -5.48
CA GLU A 213 -13.47 17.15 -4.83
C GLU A 213 -13.39 17.05 -3.29
N LEU A 214 -12.66 16.07 -2.73
CA LEU A 214 -12.49 15.96 -1.27
C LEU A 214 -11.82 17.19 -0.62
N THR A 215 -11.12 18.04 -1.39
CA THR A 215 -10.49 19.28 -0.89
C THR A 215 -11.50 20.39 -0.60
N LYS A 216 -12.74 20.27 -1.10
CA LYS A 216 -13.78 21.31 -1.01
C LYS A 216 -14.69 21.17 0.21
N ASP A 217 -14.75 19.98 0.79
CA ASP A 217 -15.61 19.63 1.93
C ASP A 217 -14.79 19.54 3.23
N TYR A 218 -15.35 20.04 4.33
CA TYR A 218 -14.66 20.18 5.61
C TYR A 218 -15.45 19.57 6.76
N LEU A 219 -14.75 18.90 7.68
CA LEU A 219 -15.26 18.61 9.02
C LEU A 219 -14.88 19.75 9.96
N SER A 220 -15.83 20.17 10.80
CA SER A 220 -15.52 20.93 12.02
C SER A 220 -14.80 20.05 13.05
N GLU A 221 -14.08 20.67 14.00
CA GLU A 221 -13.46 19.96 15.13
C GLU A 221 -14.46 19.05 15.87
N HIS A 222 -15.71 19.51 16.06
CA HIS A 222 -16.79 18.72 16.64
C HIS A 222 -17.12 17.47 15.81
N GLN A 223 -17.30 17.62 14.49
CA GLN A 223 -17.58 16.49 13.61
C GLN A 223 -16.41 15.51 13.51
N PHE A 224 -15.16 16.01 13.55
CA PHE A 224 -13.97 15.17 13.61
C PHE A 224 -13.90 14.39 14.93
N ALA A 225 -14.12 15.06 16.07
CA ALA A 225 -14.18 14.39 17.37
C ALA A 225 -15.29 13.32 17.42
N GLN A 226 -16.45 13.61 16.84
CA GLN A 226 -17.55 12.65 16.75
C GLN A 226 -17.20 11.45 15.86
N LEU A 227 -16.59 11.69 14.69
CA LEU A 227 -16.07 10.63 13.83
C LEU A 227 -15.12 9.71 14.59
N ILE A 228 -14.13 10.26 15.30
CA ILE A 228 -13.18 9.48 16.11
C ILE A 228 -13.90 8.65 17.19
N GLY A 229 -14.83 9.27 17.95
CA GLY A 229 -15.59 8.58 18.99
C GLY A 229 -16.43 7.42 18.43
N LYS A 230 -17.15 7.68 17.34
CA LYS A 230 -17.96 6.69 16.62
C LYS A 230 -17.11 5.57 16.01
N SER A 231 -15.94 5.88 15.46
CA SER A 231 -15.00 4.87 14.92
C SER A 231 -14.47 3.90 15.99
N ARG A 232 -14.28 4.36 17.23
CA ARG A 232 -13.94 3.48 18.37
C ARG A 232 -15.13 2.60 18.74
N LEU A 233 -16.32 3.20 18.94
CA LEU A 233 -17.55 2.47 19.25
C LEU A 233 -17.91 1.41 18.18
N TYR A 234 -17.68 1.73 16.90
CA TYR A 234 -17.98 0.87 15.75
C TYR A 234 -17.35 -0.53 15.85
N GLN A 235 -16.19 -0.66 16.48
CA GLN A 235 -15.51 -1.96 16.66
C GLN A 235 -16.26 -2.87 17.63
N TYR A 236 -16.99 -2.31 18.60
CA TYR A 236 -17.70 -3.02 19.66
C TYR A 236 -19.21 -3.16 19.42
N LEU A 237 -19.75 -2.54 18.36
CA LEU A 237 -21.17 -2.64 18.02
C LEU A 237 -21.65 -4.09 17.82
N PRO A 238 -22.84 -4.45 18.34
CA PRO A 238 -23.49 -5.71 18.02
C PRO A 238 -23.66 -5.90 16.50
N LYS A 239 -23.48 -7.14 16.03
CA LYS A 239 -23.53 -7.49 14.60
C LYS A 239 -24.84 -7.07 13.91
N GLN A 240 -25.94 -6.95 14.64
CA GLN A 240 -27.23 -6.49 14.09
C GLN A 240 -27.25 -4.99 13.82
N GLU A 241 -26.86 -4.15 14.79
CA GLU A 241 -26.76 -2.69 14.61
C GLU A 241 -25.75 -2.32 13.52
N LYS A 242 -24.62 -3.03 13.50
CA LYS A 242 -23.51 -2.82 12.56
C LYS A 242 -23.87 -3.04 11.08
N GLN A 243 -24.96 -3.77 10.77
CA GLN A 243 -25.38 -4.02 9.39
C GLN A 243 -25.91 -2.76 8.68
N ASN A 244 -26.45 -1.80 9.43
CA ASN A 244 -27.06 -0.58 8.89
C ASN A 244 -26.11 0.62 8.91
N ILE A 245 -24.87 0.42 9.35
CA ILE A 245 -23.85 1.47 9.48
C ILE A 245 -22.73 1.17 8.47
N PRO A 246 -22.24 2.17 7.71
CA PRO A 246 -21.20 1.95 6.72
C PRO A 246 -19.96 1.23 7.26
N PHE A 247 -19.34 0.45 6.38
CA PHE A 247 -18.19 -0.36 6.75
C PHE A 247 -16.95 0.50 7.02
N LEU A 248 -16.39 0.38 8.22
CA LEU A 248 -15.11 0.98 8.59
C LEU A 248 -14.11 -0.14 8.95
N ASN A 249 -13.06 -0.29 8.15
CA ASN A 249 -12.04 -1.33 8.28
C ASN A 249 -10.83 -0.90 9.11
N PHE A 250 -11.01 0.04 10.04
CA PHE A 250 -9.94 0.65 10.84
C PHE A 250 -10.10 0.25 12.32
N ASN A 251 -8.96 0.01 12.97
CA ASN A 251 -8.89 -0.42 14.37
C ASN A 251 -8.48 0.73 15.29
N ASP A 252 -8.60 0.55 16.60
CA ASP A 252 -8.28 1.58 17.61
C ASP A 252 -6.84 2.11 17.53
N ASN A 253 -5.87 1.31 17.05
CA ASN A 253 -4.50 1.80 16.84
C ASN A 253 -4.47 2.80 15.68
N HIS A 254 -5.11 2.48 14.55
CA HIS A 254 -5.20 3.41 13.42
C HIS A 254 -5.95 4.69 13.80
N ILE A 255 -7.08 4.57 14.51
CA ILE A 255 -7.87 5.73 14.96
C ILE A 255 -7.05 6.58 15.95
N SER A 256 -6.24 5.96 16.82
CA SER A 256 -5.34 6.69 17.71
C SER A 256 -4.19 7.39 16.96
N THR A 257 -3.66 6.79 15.90
CA THR A 257 -2.71 7.44 14.98
C THR A 257 -3.34 8.68 14.33
N MET A 258 -4.53 8.55 13.75
CA MET A 258 -5.25 9.69 13.15
C MET A 258 -5.53 10.83 14.14
N VAL A 259 -5.84 10.52 15.40
CA VAL A 259 -6.05 11.55 16.45
C VAL A 259 -4.78 12.33 16.70
N LYS A 260 -3.63 11.65 16.81
CA LYS A 260 -2.33 12.30 16.99
C LYS A 260 -2.00 13.16 15.77
N ASP A 261 -2.08 12.59 14.59
CA ASP A 261 -1.66 13.21 13.34
C ASP A 261 -2.57 14.41 12.95
N TYR A 262 -3.85 14.43 13.34
CA TYR A 262 -4.73 15.61 13.23
C TYR A 262 -4.19 16.86 13.95
N TYR A 263 -3.39 16.69 15.02
CA TYR A 263 -2.70 17.79 15.72
C TYR A 263 -1.23 17.97 15.30
N GLU A 264 -0.53 16.88 14.94
CA GLU A 264 0.93 16.84 14.83
C GLU A 264 1.49 16.60 13.41
N ASP A 265 0.67 16.20 12.44
CA ASP A 265 1.12 16.03 11.04
C ASP A 265 1.49 17.38 10.41
N GLN A 266 2.53 17.39 9.57
CA GLN A 266 3.02 18.62 8.94
C GLN A 266 2.28 18.97 7.63
N ASN A 267 1.51 18.03 7.08
CA ASN A 267 0.91 18.10 5.75
C ASN A 267 -0.61 17.84 5.78
N PHE A 268 -1.11 17.05 6.73
CA PHE A 268 -2.51 16.61 6.80
C PHE A 268 -3.17 16.85 8.18
N CYS A 269 -2.76 17.92 8.86
CA CYS A 269 -3.34 18.32 10.14
C CYS A 269 -4.51 19.30 9.97
N ARG A 270 -5.12 19.67 11.09
CA ARG A 270 -6.17 20.68 11.17
C ARG A 270 -5.69 22.10 10.83
N MET A 271 -6.62 22.91 10.38
CA MET A 271 -6.50 24.37 10.26
C MET A 271 -6.50 25.04 11.64
N GLU A 272 -6.11 26.32 11.71
CA GLU A 272 -6.06 27.10 12.96
C GLU A 272 -7.42 27.18 13.69
N ASP A 273 -8.53 27.12 12.96
CA ASP A 273 -9.91 27.13 13.50
C ASP A 273 -10.44 25.72 13.83
N GLY A 274 -9.58 24.70 13.80
CA GLY A 274 -9.91 23.31 14.10
C GLY A 274 -10.64 22.57 12.97
N LYS A 275 -10.87 23.17 11.80
CA LYS A 275 -11.42 22.43 10.65
C LYS A 275 -10.37 21.55 9.99
N ILE A 276 -10.81 20.51 9.27
CA ILE A 276 -9.97 19.70 8.40
C ILE A 276 -10.76 19.32 7.13
N ASN A 277 -10.13 19.41 5.96
CA ASN A 277 -10.80 19.00 4.70
C ASN A 277 -10.79 17.47 4.54
N LEU A 278 -11.68 16.93 3.71
CA LEU A 278 -11.80 15.48 3.54
C LEU A 278 -10.63 14.83 2.78
N TRP A 279 -9.84 15.60 2.02
CA TRP A 279 -8.60 15.10 1.42
C TRP A 279 -7.56 14.82 2.51
N ASP A 280 -7.42 15.70 3.49
CA ASP A 280 -6.49 15.51 4.59
C ASP A 280 -6.96 14.37 5.52
N VAL A 281 -8.26 14.29 5.84
CA VAL A 281 -8.86 13.13 6.55
C VAL A 281 -8.59 11.79 5.83
N TYR A 282 -8.71 11.77 4.51
CA TYR A 282 -8.40 10.59 3.69
C TYR A 282 -6.90 10.20 3.76
N ASN A 283 -6.02 11.19 3.76
CA ASN A 283 -4.58 10.97 3.95
C ASN A 283 -4.28 10.48 5.38
N LEU A 284 -4.91 11.02 6.43
CA LEU A 284 -4.80 10.49 7.80
C LEU A 284 -5.18 9.00 7.90
N PHE A 285 -6.29 8.58 7.28
CA PHE A 285 -6.67 7.16 7.22
C PHE A 285 -5.60 6.30 6.53
N THR A 286 -5.15 6.71 5.34
CA THR A 286 -4.22 5.92 4.51
C THR A 286 -2.78 5.95 5.04
N GLN A 287 -2.38 6.99 5.78
CA GLN A 287 -1.15 7.01 6.56
C GLN A 287 -1.20 6.05 7.74
N ALA A 288 -2.25 6.11 8.57
CA ALA A 288 -2.43 5.17 9.69
C ALA A 288 -2.44 3.71 9.19
N ASN A 289 -2.97 3.46 7.99
CA ASN A 289 -2.96 2.16 7.33
C ASN A 289 -1.56 1.60 7.01
N LYS A 290 -0.48 2.40 6.97
CA LYS A 290 0.90 1.87 6.79
C LYS A 290 1.32 0.89 7.89
N SER A 291 0.64 0.93 9.04
CA SER A 291 0.81 0.00 10.15
C SER A 291 0.06 -1.34 9.98
N SER A 292 -0.70 -1.52 8.89
CA SER A 292 -1.39 -2.76 8.56
C SER A 292 -0.46 -3.85 8.00
N TYR A 293 -0.83 -5.11 8.24
CA TYR A 293 -0.29 -6.25 7.51
C TYR A 293 -0.69 -6.22 6.03
N ILE A 294 0.22 -6.70 5.17
CA ILE A 294 0.08 -6.85 3.71
C ILE A 294 -1.32 -7.33 3.30
N ASP A 295 -1.84 -8.40 3.92
CA ASP A 295 -3.11 -9.04 3.54
C ASP A 295 -4.33 -8.11 3.57
N THR A 296 -4.30 -7.10 4.45
CA THR A 296 -5.40 -6.15 4.72
C THR A 296 -5.17 -4.75 4.15
N PHE A 297 -3.94 -4.46 3.73
CA PHE A 297 -3.49 -3.10 3.43
C PHE A 297 -4.26 -2.46 2.27
N LEU A 298 -4.38 -3.14 1.12
CA LEU A 298 -5.09 -2.60 -0.05
C LEU A 298 -6.60 -2.43 0.20
N ASN A 299 -7.25 -3.39 0.88
CA ASN A 299 -8.66 -3.28 1.26
C ASN A 299 -8.94 -2.07 2.16
N ARG A 300 -7.99 -1.72 3.04
CA ARG A 300 -8.10 -0.54 3.90
C ARG A 300 -7.86 0.76 3.15
N ASN A 301 -6.98 0.78 2.14
CA ASN A 301 -6.81 1.96 1.26
C ASN A 301 -8.09 2.23 0.46
N LEU A 302 -8.70 1.19 -0.14
CA LEU A 302 -9.99 1.33 -0.81
C LEU A 302 -11.08 1.79 0.16
N ASN A 303 -11.19 1.14 1.33
CA ASN A 303 -12.20 1.52 2.32
C ASN A 303 -12.01 2.95 2.82
N ALA A 304 -10.79 3.45 2.98
CA ALA A 304 -10.54 4.86 3.31
C ALA A 304 -11.09 5.82 2.25
N PHE A 305 -10.94 5.48 0.96
CA PHE A 305 -11.46 6.30 -0.13
C PHE A 305 -12.99 6.27 -0.15
N GLU A 306 -13.59 5.09 -0.15
CA GLU A 306 -15.05 4.90 -0.11
C GLU A 306 -15.70 5.56 1.11
N PHE A 307 -15.05 5.47 2.27
CA PHE A 307 -15.50 6.08 3.53
C PHE A 307 -15.42 7.62 3.46
N SER A 308 -14.32 8.18 2.94
CA SER A 308 -14.16 9.63 2.78
C SER A 308 -15.16 10.21 1.78
N LYS A 309 -15.42 9.50 0.67
CA LYS A 309 -16.50 9.80 -0.28
C LYS A 309 -17.89 9.63 0.34
N GLY A 310 -18.03 8.75 1.33
CA GLY A 310 -19.20 8.60 2.18
C GLY A 310 -19.48 9.83 3.05
N LEU A 311 -18.46 10.28 3.80
CA LEU A 311 -18.52 11.52 4.59
C LEU A 311 -18.87 12.73 3.71
N GLN A 312 -18.22 12.87 2.55
CA GLN A 312 -18.50 13.93 1.57
C GLN A 312 -19.99 13.96 1.18
N LYS A 313 -20.56 12.79 0.86
CA LYS A 313 -21.98 12.66 0.51
C LYS A 313 -22.90 13.06 1.67
N THR A 314 -22.50 12.80 2.93
CA THR A 314 -23.27 13.18 4.11
C THR A 314 -23.18 14.66 4.47
N LEU A 315 -22.02 15.31 4.30
CA LEU A 315 -21.92 16.77 4.41
C LEU A 315 -22.80 17.47 3.35
N ASN A 316 -22.93 16.87 2.17
CA ASN A 316 -23.81 17.31 1.08
C ASN A 316 -25.24 16.73 1.16
N GLY A 317 -25.72 16.37 2.35
CA GLY A 317 -27.13 16.09 2.63
C GLY A 317 -27.63 14.65 2.36
N LYS A 318 -26.76 13.66 2.19
CA LYS A 318 -27.15 12.23 2.03
C LYS A 318 -26.88 11.42 3.30
N GLU A 319 -27.89 10.82 3.89
CA GLU A 319 -27.83 10.29 5.28
C GLU A 319 -26.89 9.10 5.53
N ASN A 320 -26.36 8.45 4.49
CA ASN A 320 -25.70 7.13 4.62
C ASN A 320 -24.58 7.04 5.67
N TYR A 321 -23.82 8.11 5.93
CA TYR A 321 -22.74 8.15 6.93
C TYR A 321 -23.07 9.01 8.17
N HIS A 322 -24.31 9.46 8.32
CA HIS A 322 -24.76 10.36 9.40
C HIS A 322 -24.40 9.84 10.80
N TRP A 323 -24.47 8.52 11.04
CA TRP A 323 -24.11 7.89 12.31
C TRP A 323 -22.69 8.24 12.81
N PHE A 324 -21.74 8.46 11.91
CA PHE A 324 -20.36 8.83 12.24
C PHE A 324 -20.18 10.33 12.57
N LEU A 325 -21.11 11.20 12.14
CA LEU A 325 -21.01 12.66 12.29
C LEU A 325 -22.02 13.25 13.29
N SER A 326 -22.99 12.45 13.77
CA SER A 326 -24.04 12.82 14.74
C SER A 326 -23.68 12.48 16.17
#